data_AF-A0A499VHL6-F1
#
_entry.id   AF-A0A499VHL6-F1
#
_cell.length_a   1.000
_cell.length_b   1.000
_cell.length_c   1.000
_cell.angle_alpha   90.00
_cell.angle_beta   90.00
_cell.angle_gamma   90.00
#
_symmetry.space_group_name_H-M   'P 1'
#
loop_
_entity.id
_entity.type
_entity.pdbx_description
1 polymer ?
#
loop_
_entity_poly.entity_id
_entity_poly.type
_entity_poly.pdbx_seq_one_letter_code
_entity_poly.pdbx_strand_id
1 'polypeptide(L)'
;MSATFEGDASFVSATFQSAASLGWAAFQGDVKFESATFQGDAVFGGADFRGDARFGLAAFERNARFGLARFRGIASFWLVTFHGDAWFRSAIFRGDASFVSATFQSDTDLEAATFSDHTRFDRATFFGDARFVEATFRGDTSFVSATLQSNANFLGVTFERDAKFESSIFQGDATFVSATFECDACFEQVGFERSASLGPLVCAGRVKLSGAVFGCPVTLSFATRCLECRRTRWSSTAELRLRYATVDFAHAVFEYPLTIAAEADPFVLHNGRPVAEQSLIDAPDIEVRIASLRGVDAAHLVLSDVDLSGCLFTGTVHLDQIRLEGTCSFASVPRRTHWRRWRPLRFTQRRALAEEGFWRASQPTPVPGWNAAVAGAVHAGPAQLAPVYRALRKAFEDSRNEPGAADFYYGEMEMRRHDRTGSTRTERGLLHGYWLLSGYGLRASRALGWLAAAMLVTIVLLMGFGLPKDSPKQVATGTVPPAMARSLSRSTRLIPKTPPGTGSPASASRRH
;
A
#
# COMPACT_ATOMS: atom_id res chain seq x y z
N MET A 1 -45.38 -13.76 -33.86
CA MET A 1 -46.60 -13.01 -33.51
C MET A 1 -46.22 -12.06 -32.38
N SER A 2 -46.51 -10.77 -32.51
CA SER A 2 -46.32 -9.78 -31.42
C SER A 2 -47.66 -9.47 -30.79
N ALA A 3 -47.83 -9.74 -29.50
CA ALA A 3 -49.02 -9.35 -28.75
C ALA A 3 -48.86 -7.91 -28.24
N THR A 4 -49.92 -7.11 -28.23
CA THR A 4 -49.92 -5.76 -27.62
C THR A 4 -50.99 -5.68 -26.55
N PHE A 5 -50.61 -5.24 -25.36
CA PHE A 5 -51.49 -4.99 -24.23
C PHE A 5 -51.54 -3.47 -24.01
N GLU A 6 -52.68 -2.84 -24.33
CA GLU A 6 -52.81 -1.38 -24.29
C GLU A 6 -52.99 -0.80 -22.88
N GLY A 7 -53.56 -1.59 -21.96
CA GLY A 7 -53.72 -1.23 -20.55
C GLY A 7 -52.88 -2.10 -19.63
N ASP A 8 -53.18 -2.01 -18.34
CA ASP A 8 -52.55 -2.87 -17.33
C ASP A 8 -52.94 -4.34 -17.54
N ALA A 9 -51.98 -5.25 -17.38
CA ALA A 9 -52.17 -6.68 -17.50
C ALA A 9 -51.79 -7.39 -16.18
N SER A 10 -52.71 -8.17 -15.63
CA SER A 10 -52.50 -8.85 -14.35
C SER A 10 -52.65 -10.36 -14.50
N PHE A 11 -51.58 -11.07 -14.15
CA PHE A 11 -51.42 -12.52 -14.08
C PHE A 11 -50.94 -12.94 -12.68
N VAL A 12 -51.33 -12.18 -11.66
CA VAL A 12 -50.96 -12.47 -10.26
C VAL A 12 -51.49 -13.84 -9.88
N SER A 13 -50.61 -14.66 -9.28
CA SER A 13 -50.89 -16.06 -8.90
C SER A 13 -51.34 -16.97 -10.04
N ALA A 14 -51.13 -16.58 -11.30
CA ALA A 14 -51.48 -17.41 -12.46
C ALA A 14 -50.51 -18.59 -12.60
N THR A 15 -51.02 -19.73 -13.07
CA THR A 15 -50.19 -20.90 -13.42
C THR A 15 -50.20 -21.12 -14.93
N PHE A 16 -49.04 -21.03 -15.56
CA PHE A 16 -48.82 -21.35 -16.96
C PHE A 16 -48.29 -22.79 -17.07
N GLN A 17 -49.17 -23.74 -17.39
CA GLN A 17 -48.82 -25.18 -17.42
C GLN A 17 -47.89 -25.55 -18.59
N SER A 18 -48.05 -24.88 -19.72
CA SER A 18 -47.24 -25.06 -20.93
C SER A 18 -46.34 -23.84 -21.16
N ALA A 19 -45.50 -23.90 -22.20
CA ALA A 19 -44.65 -22.77 -22.57
C ALA A 19 -45.46 -21.48 -22.75
N ALA A 20 -45.06 -20.42 -22.04
CA ALA A 20 -45.68 -19.10 -22.12
C ALA A 20 -44.87 -18.25 -23.11
N SER A 21 -45.40 -18.04 -24.31
CA SER A 21 -44.73 -17.27 -25.36
C SER A 21 -45.26 -15.85 -25.43
N LEU A 22 -44.51 -14.92 -24.83
CA LEU A 22 -44.72 -13.48 -24.81
C LEU A 22 -43.51 -12.73 -25.41
N GLY A 23 -42.73 -13.40 -26.26
CA GLY A 23 -41.61 -12.81 -26.96
C GLY A 23 -42.09 -11.72 -27.91
N TRP A 24 -41.35 -10.60 -27.97
CA TRP A 24 -41.71 -9.42 -28.76
C TRP A 24 -43.09 -8.82 -28.44
N ALA A 25 -43.68 -9.15 -27.28
CA ALA A 25 -44.90 -8.52 -26.82
C ALA A 25 -44.64 -7.08 -26.36
N ALA A 26 -45.62 -6.19 -26.55
CA ALA A 26 -45.57 -4.82 -26.07
C ALA A 26 -46.61 -4.61 -24.97
N PHE A 27 -46.16 -4.29 -23.76
CA PHE A 27 -47.02 -3.94 -22.62
C PHE A 27 -46.96 -2.42 -22.44
N GLN A 28 -48.07 -1.73 -22.74
CA GLN A 28 -48.14 -0.27 -22.65
C GLN A 28 -48.35 0.20 -21.21
N GLY A 29 -49.21 -0.50 -20.45
CA GLY A 29 -49.43 -0.29 -19.02
C GLY A 29 -48.54 -1.18 -18.14
N ASP A 30 -48.88 -1.22 -16.84
CA ASP A 30 -48.18 -2.06 -15.87
C ASP A 30 -48.51 -3.54 -16.10
N VAL A 31 -47.52 -4.43 -15.95
CA VAL A 31 -47.73 -5.87 -15.99
C VAL A 31 -47.32 -6.54 -14.69
N LYS A 32 -48.20 -7.40 -14.18
CA LYS A 32 -48.01 -8.12 -12.91
C LYS A 32 -48.06 -9.62 -13.14
N PHE A 33 -46.95 -10.28 -12.87
CA PHE A 33 -46.79 -11.74 -12.77
C PHE A 33 -46.43 -12.13 -11.33
N GLU A 34 -46.83 -11.33 -10.33
CA GLU A 34 -46.47 -11.58 -8.93
C GLU A 34 -47.03 -12.92 -8.47
N SER A 35 -46.21 -13.74 -7.82
CA SER A 35 -46.55 -15.11 -7.40
C SER A 35 -47.03 -16.04 -8.54
N ALA A 36 -46.77 -15.70 -9.81
CA ALA A 36 -47.11 -16.56 -10.93
C ALA A 36 -46.15 -17.75 -11.03
N THR A 37 -46.64 -18.89 -11.51
CA THR A 37 -45.84 -20.10 -11.73
C THR A 37 -45.81 -20.44 -13.21
N PHE A 38 -44.62 -20.54 -13.78
CA PHE A 38 -44.39 -20.95 -15.17
C PHE A 38 -43.80 -22.37 -15.17
N GLN A 39 -44.64 -23.37 -15.45
CA GLN A 39 -44.23 -24.78 -15.47
C GLN A 39 -43.50 -25.17 -16.77
N GLY A 40 -43.76 -24.47 -17.87
CA GLY A 40 -43.02 -24.56 -19.12
C GLY A 40 -42.03 -23.41 -19.32
N ASP A 41 -41.30 -23.43 -20.45
CA ASP A 41 -40.41 -22.31 -20.83
C ASP A 41 -41.20 -20.99 -20.87
N ALA A 42 -40.68 -19.95 -20.22
CA ALA A 42 -41.25 -18.62 -20.23
C ALA A 42 -40.43 -17.72 -21.16
N VAL A 43 -41.01 -17.32 -22.29
CA VAL A 43 -40.31 -16.58 -23.34
C VAL A 43 -40.82 -15.15 -23.37
N PHE A 44 -40.01 -14.21 -22.91
CA PHE A 44 -40.20 -12.77 -22.95
C PHE A 44 -39.15 -12.07 -23.83
N GLY A 45 -38.38 -12.83 -24.62
CA GLY A 45 -37.29 -12.29 -25.42
C GLY A 45 -37.77 -11.20 -26.38
N GLY A 46 -37.11 -10.05 -26.37
CA GLY A 46 -37.49 -8.88 -27.18
C GLY A 46 -38.77 -8.16 -26.74
N ALA A 47 -39.41 -8.55 -25.62
CA ALA A 47 -40.61 -7.86 -25.13
C ALA A 47 -40.31 -6.40 -24.70
N ASP A 48 -41.24 -5.49 -24.93
CA ASP A 48 -41.16 -4.06 -24.55
C ASP A 48 -42.17 -3.79 -23.40
N PHE A 49 -41.66 -3.72 -22.18
CA PHE A 49 -42.43 -3.37 -20.98
C PHE A 49 -42.33 -1.86 -20.75
N ARG A 50 -43.37 -1.11 -21.09
CA ARG A 50 -43.36 0.36 -20.99
C ARG A 50 -43.77 0.87 -19.62
N GLY A 51 -44.72 0.22 -18.97
CA GLY A 51 -45.02 0.38 -17.55
C GLY A 51 -44.11 -0.46 -16.65
N ASP A 52 -44.47 -0.58 -15.37
CA ASP A 52 -43.78 -1.44 -14.41
C ASP A 52 -43.99 -2.92 -14.74
N ALA A 53 -42.94 -3.72 -14.65
CA ALA A 53 -43.00 -5.16 -14.81
C ALA A 53 -42.67 -5.86 -13.48
N ARG A 54 -43.66 -6.50 -12.86
CA ARG A 54 -43.54 -7.11 -11.53
C ARG A 54 -43.61 -8.63 -11.62
N PHE A 55 -42.51 -9.30 -11.33
CA PHE A 55 -42.33 -10.76 -11.28
C PHE A 55 -42.03 -11.23 -9.84
N GLY A 56 -42.35 -10.43 -8.83
CA GLY A 56 -42.05 -10.74 -7.45
C GLY A 56 -42.69 -12.04 -6.98
N LEU A 57 -41.96 -12.87 -6.25
CA LEU A 57 -42.40 -14.21 -5.81
C LEU A 57 -42.77 -15.18 -6.95
N ALA A 58 -42.50 -14.84 -8.22
CA ALA A 58 -42.78 -15.75 -9.32
C ALA A 58 -41.83 -16.96 -9.30
N ALA A 59 -42.30 -18.09 -9.81
CA ALA A 59 -41.52 -19.32 -9.96
C ALA A 59 -41.43 -19.71 -11.43
N PHE A 60 -40.22 -19.84 -11.96
CA PHE A 60 -39.94 -20.33 -13.30
C PHE A 60 -39.35 -21.74 -13.20
N GLU A 61 -40.17 -22.77 -13.40
CA GLU A 61 -39.79 -24.19 -13.27
C GLU A 61 -38.86 -24.66 -14.40
N ARG A 62 -38.85 -23.92 -15.51
CA ARG A 62 -38.03 -24.15 -16.70
C ARG A 62 -37.30 -22.86 -17.07
N ASN A 63 -36.79 -22.78 -18.30
CA ASN A 63 -35.98 -21.65 -18.73
C ASN A 63 -36.82 -20.37 -18.84
N ALA A 64 -36.29 -19.27 -18.31
CA ALA A 64 -36.87 -17.95 -18.40
C ALA A 64 -36.02 -17.08 -19.33
N ARG A 65 -36.56 -16.76 -20.50
CA ARG A 65 -35.83 -16.04 -21.57
C ARG A 65 -36.31 -14.60 -21.67
N PHE A 66 -35.51 -13.67 -21.16
CA PHE A 66 -35.68 -12.22 -21.24
C PHE A 66 -34.65 -11.54 -22.15
N GLY A 67 -33.90 -12.30 -22.96
CA GLY A 67 -32.88 -11.74 -23.86
C GLY A 67 -33.46 -10.68 -24.79
N LEU A 68 -32.75 -9.56 -24.96
CA LEU A 68 -33.20 -8.37 -25.71
C LEU A 68 -34.49 -7.70 -25.20
N ALA A 69 -35.05 -8.12 -24.06
CA ALA A 69 -36.21 -7.46 -23.47
C ALA A 69 -35.87 -6.04 -23.01
N ARG A 70 -36.87 -5.15 -23.06
CA ARG A 70 -36.74 -3.75 -22.69
C ARG A 70 -37.71 -3.45 -21.57
N PHE A 71 -37.17 -3.14 -20.39
CA PHE A 71 -37.93 -2.68 -19.23
C PHE A 71 -37.78 -1.18 -19.12
N ARG A 72 -38.81 -0.41 -19.46
CA ARG A 72 -38.77 1.06 -19.40
C ARG A 72 -39.19 1.60 -18.04
N GLY A 73 -40.18 0.98 -17.41
CA GLY A 73 -40.53 1.20 -16.01
C GLY A 73 -39.68 0.37 -15.06
N ILE A 74 -40.15 0.20 -13.82
CA ILE A 74 -39.46 -0.60 -12.80
C ILE A 74 -39.57 -2.08 -13.15
N ALA A 75 -38.46 -2.81 -13.08
CA ALA A 75 -38.41 -4.25 -13.27
C ALA A 75 -38.16 -4.95 -11.92
N SER A 76 -39.20 -5.56 -11.36
CA SER A 76 -39.15 -6.10 -10.00
C SER A 76 -39.21 -7.62 -10.00
N PHE A 77 -38.12 -8.27 -9.63
CA PHE A 77 -37.88 -9.70 -9.50
C PHE A 77 -37.58 -10.09 -8.04
N TRP A 78 -38.17 -9.38 -7.07
CA TRP A 78 -37.94 -9.64 -5.65
C TRP A 78 -38.42 -11.04 -5.25
N LEU A 79 -37.62 -11.80 -4.50
CA LEU A 79 -37.94 -13.17 -4.07
C LEU A 79 -38.40 -14.10 -5.21
N VAL A 80 -38.01 -13.82 -6.46
CA VAL A 80 -38.28 -14.71 -7.60
C VAL A 80 -37.43 -15.97 -7.49
N THR A 81 -37.95 -17.11 -7.95
CA THR A 81 -37.17 -18.35 -8.09
C THR A 81 -37.09 -18.76 -9.56
N PHE A 82 -35.86 -18.87 -10.08
CA PHE A 82 -35.58 -19.48 -11.37
C PHE A 82 -35.02 -20.88 -11.15
N HIS A 83 -35.81 -21.92 -11.42
CA HIS A 83 -35.36 -23.32 -11.37
C HIS A 83 -34.55 -23.70 -12.61
N GLY A 84 -34.96 -23.23 -13.79
CA GLY A 84 -34.18 -23.33 -15.03
C GLY A 84 -33.27 -22.12 -15.26
N ASP A 85 -32.67 -22.06 -16.45
CA ASP A 85 -31.74 -20.98 -16.79
C ASP A 85 -32.47 -19.64 -16.93
N ALA A 86 -31.84 -18.57 -16.45
CA ALA A 86 -32.36 -17.21 -16.50
C ALA A 86 -31.54 -16.37 -17.49
N TRP A 87 -32.07 -16.14 -18.69
CA TRP A 87 -31.36 -15.45 -19.77
C TRP A 87 -31.83 -14.01 -19.94
N PHE A 88 -31.00 -13.07 -19.51
CA PHE A 88 -31.18 -11.62 -19.66
C PHE A 88 -30.17 -10.99 -20.64
N ARG A 89 -29.56 -11.81 -21.50
CA ARG A 89 -28.55 -11.35 -22.46
C ARG A 89 -29.03 -10.17 -23.29
N SER A 90 -28.26 -9.09 -23.28
CA SER A 90 -28.56 -7.83 -23.97
C SER A 90 -29.93 -7.22 -23.62
N ALA A 91 -30.49 -7.57 -22.46
CA ALA A 91 -31.68 -6.91 -21.94
C ALA A 91 -31.35 -5.47 -21.51
N ILE A 92 -32.33 -4.58 -21.63
CA ILE A 92 -32.19 -3.17 -21.30
C ILE A 92 -33.17 -2.81 -20.20
N PHE A 93 -32.66 -2.45 -19.04
CA PHE A 93 -33.42 -1.93 -17.91
C PHE A 93 -33.18 -0.42 -17.85
N ARG A 94 -34.22 0.37 -18.15
CA ARG A 94 -34.15 1.83 -18.07
C ARG A 94 -34.56 2.36 -16.71
N GLY A 95 -35.57 1.76 -16.08
CA GLY A 95 -35.90 2.02 -14.68
C GLY A 95 -35.14 1.10 -13.73
N ASP A 96 -35.41 1.24 -12.42
CA ASP A 96 -34.81 0.42 -11.37
C ASP A 96 -35.04 -1.09 -11.62
N ALA A 97 -33.98 -1.88 -11.43
CA ALA A 97 -34.03 -3.34 -11.53
C ALA A 97 -33.75 -3.98 -10.17
N SER A 98 -34.71 -4.76 -9.65
CA SER A 98 -34.61 -5.36 -8.32
C SER A 98 -34.70 -6.88 -8.38
N PHE A 99 -33.59 -7.55 -8.11
CA PHE A 99 -33.46 -9.00 -7.89
C PHE A 99 -33.19 -9.33 -6.42
N VAL A 100 -33.69 -8.49 -5.51
CA VAL A 100 -33.48 -8.66 -4.06
C VAL A 100 -34.02 -10.01 -3.60
N SER A 101 -33.17 -10.80 -2.96
CA SER A 101 -33.48 -12.17 -2.50
C SER A 101 -33.96 -13.11 -3.60
N ALA A 102 -33.62 -12.83 -4.86
CA ALA A 102 -33.85 -13.75 -5.97
C ALA A 102 -33.02 -15.02 -5.80
N THR A 103 -33.59 -16.16 -6.20
CA THR A 103 -32.91 -17.46 -6.18
C THR A 103 -32.77 -17.96 -7.61
N PHE A 104 -31.53 -18.12 -8.08
CA PHE A 104 -31.19 -18.70 -9.37
C PHE A 104 -30.61 -20.10 -9.14
N GLN A 105 -31.40 -21.14 -9.36
CA GLN A 105 -30.97 -22.53 -9.15
C GLN A 105 -30.09 -23.07 -10.28
N SER A 106 -30.21 -22.49 -11.47
CA SER A 106 -29.39 -22.80 -12.65
C SER A 106 -28.61 -21.56 -13.11
N ASP A 107 -28.01 -21.64 -14.30
CA ASP A 107 -27.17 -20.59 -14.85
C ASP A 107 -27.96 -19.29 -15.11
N THR A 108 -27.29 -18.17 -14.84
CA THR A 108 -27.81 -16.83 -15.08
C THR A 108 -26.92 -16.10 -16.06
N ASP A 109 -27.50 -15.64 -17.17
CA ASP A 109 -26.78 -14.92 -18.22
C ASP A 109 -27.29 -13.49 -18.35
N LEU A 110 -26.49 -12.53 -17.88
CA LEU A 110 -26.70 -11.08 -18.00
C LEU A 110 -25.66 -10.44 -18.94
N GLU A 111 -25.08 -11.23 -19.85
CA GLU A 111 -24.08 -10.75 -20.79
C GLU A 111 -24.59 -9.57 -21.63
N ALA A 112 -23.79 -8.50 -21.71
CA ALA A 112 -24.12 -7.26 -22.40
C ALA A 112 -25.45 -6.59 -21.98
N ALA A 113 -26.00 -6.95 -20.82
CA ALA A 113 -27.18 -6.29 -20.27
C ALA A 113 -26.85 -4.85 -19.85
N THR A 114 -27.79 -3.92 -20.03
CA THR A 114 -27.62 -2.51 -19.63
C THR A 114 -28.65 -2.15 -18.58
N PHE A 115 -28.18 -1.66 -17.44
CA PHE A 115 -29.00 -1.13 -16.35
C PHE A 115 -28.76 0.37 -16.25
N SER A 116 -29.80 1.16 -16.51
CA SER A 116 -29.66 2.62 -16.61
C SER A 116 -29.86 3.34 -15.27
N ASP A 117 -30.60 2.71 -14.35
CA ASP A 117 -30.90 3.19 -13.01
C ASP A 117 -30.38 2.18 -11.94
N HIS A 118 -30.85 2.27 -10.70
CA HIS A 118 -30.33 1.47 -9.59
C HIS A 118 -30.60 -0.02 -9.80
N THR A 119 -29.60 -0.84 -9.50
CA THR A 119 -29.71 -2.29 -9.61
C THR A 119 -29.40 -2.97 -8.29
N ARG A 120 -30.30 -3.87 -7.84
CA ARG A 120 -30.15 -4.57 -6.56
C ARG A 120 -30.23 -6.08 -6.73
N PHE A 121 -29.15 -6.78 -6.40
CA PHE A 121 -29.04 -8.22 -6.21
C PHE A 121 -28.83 -8.58 -4.73
N ASP A 122 -29.23 -7.69 -3.82
CA ASP A 122 -29.02 -7.89 -2.37
C ASP A 122 -29.65 -9.20 -1.89
N ARG A 123 -28.87 -10.01 -1.18
CA ARG A 123 -29.26 -11.35 -0.70
C ARG A 123 -29.69 -12.32 -1.82
N ALA A 124 -29.38 -12.03 -3.09
CA ALA A 124 -29.62 -12.98 -4.17
C ALA A 124 -28.67 -14.17 -4.02
N THR A 125 -29.16 -15.36 -4.37
CA THR A 125 -28.38 -16.60 -4.35
C THR A 125 -28.30 -17.17 -5.75
N PHE A 126 -27.08 -17.37 -6.22
CA PHE A 126 -26.76 -17.98 -7.52
C PHE A 126 -26.13 -19.35 -7.26
N PHE A 127 -26.88 -20.42 -7.55
CA PHE A 127 -26.39 -21.79 -7.44
C PHE A 127 -25.63 -22.21 -8.69
N GLY A 128 -26.09 -21.80 -9.88
CA GLY A 128 -25.38 -21.97 -11.15
C GLY A 128 -24.39 -20.85 -11.46
N ASP A 129 -23.82 -20.87 -12.65
CA ASP A 129 -22.87 -19.86 -13.10
C ASP A 129 -23.57 -18.51 -13.34
N ALA A 130 -23.00 -17.43 -12.80
CA ALA A 130 -23.53 -16.08 -12.93
C ALA A 130 -22.62 -15.26 -13.86
N ARG A 131 -23.13 -14.95 -15.06
CA ARG A 131 -22.39 -14.23 -16.11
C ARG A 131 -22.86 -12.79 -16.22
N PHE A 132 -21.99 -11.85 -15.91
CA PHE A 132 -22.17 -10.39 -16.06
C PHE A 132 -21.22 -9.80 -17.10
N VAL A 133 -20.80 -10.63 -18.06
CA VAL A 133 -19.77 -10.28 -19.06
C VAL A 133 -20.22 -9.08 -19.88
N GLU A 134 -19.39 -8.04 -19.96
CA GLU A 134 -19.68 -6.78 -20.68
C GLU A 134 -21.00 -6.10 -20.26
N ALA A 135 -21.54 -6.42 -19.08
CA ALA A 135 -22.70 -5.73 -18.55
C ALA A 135 -22.34 -4.30 -18.14
N THR A 136 -23.29 -3.37 -18.33
CA THR A 136 -23.11 -1.96 -17.97
C THR A 136 -24.15 -1.54 -16.94
N PHE A 137 -23.68 -1.04 -15.80
CA PHE A 137 -24.50 -0.50 -14.72
C PHE A 137 -24.25 1.00 -14.60
N ARG A 138 -25.24 1.81 -14.98
CA ARG A 138 -25.17 3.27 -14.97
C ARG A 138 -25.60 3.90 -13.65
N GLY A 139 -26.45 3.20 -12.88
CA GLY A 139 -26.84 3.58 -11.53
C GLY A 139 -26.07 2.81 -10.45
N ASP A 140 -26.31 3.14 -9.18
CA ASP A 140 -25.70 2.40 -8.07
C ASP A 140 -26.10 0.93 -8.13
N THR A 141 -25.12 0.04 -7.95
CA THR A 141 -25.35 -1.40 -8.00
C THR A 141 -24.97 -2.07 -6.70
N SER A 142 -25.86 -2.93 -6.22
CA SER A 142 -25.73 -3.56 -4.91
C SER A 142 -25.89 -5.07 -5.01
N PHE A 143 -24.92 -5.81 -4.49
CA PHE A 143 -24.83 -7.26 -4.31
C PHE A 143 -24.65 -7.59 -2.82
N VAL A 144 -25.17 -6.74 -1.93
CA VAL A 144 -24.90 -6.85 -0.49
C VAL A 144 -25.47 -8.17 0.04
N SER A 145 -24.62 -8.94 0.71
CA SER A 145 -24.95 -10.29 1.20
C SER A 145 -25.41 -11.27 0.11
N ALA A 146 -25.06 -11.04 -1.15
CA ALA A 146 -25.30 -12.01 -2.22
C ALA A 146 -24.38 -13.24 -2.05
N THR A 147 -24.87 -14.40 -2.45
CA THR A 147 -24.09 -15.65 -2.42
C THR A 147 -23.98 -16.21 -3.84
N LEU A 148 -22.75 -16.37 -4.32
CA LEU A 148 -22.44 -16.94 -5.62
C LEU A 148 -21.73 -18.28 -5.39
N GLN A 149 -22.49 -19.38 -5.48
CA GLN A 149 -21.99 -20.71 -5.13
C GLN A 149 -21.10 -21.31 -6.23
N SER A 150 -21.44 -21.04 -7.49
CA SER A 150 -20.64 -21.39 -8.67
C SER A 150 -19.86 -20.18 -9.21
N ASN A 151 -19.44 -20.24 -10.48
CA ASN A 151 -18.56 -19.23 -11.06
C ASN A 151 -19.29 -17.91 -11.26
N ALA A 152 -18.59 -16.82 -10.95
CA ALA A 152 -19.07 -15.45 -11.10
C ALA A 152 -18.15 -14.69 -12.05
N ASN A 153 -18.67 -14.35 -13.24
CA ASN A 153 -17.89 -13.75 -14.30
C ASN A 153 -18.28 -12.30 -14.55
N PHE A 154 -17.42 -11.37 -14.14
CA PHE A 154 -17.55 -9.92 -14.34
C PHE A 154 -16.54 -9.40 -15.38
N LEU A 155 -16.15 -10.24 -16.35
CA LEU A 155 -15.23 -9.84 -17.42
C LEU A 155 -15.78 -8.62 -18.18
N GLY A 156 -15.01 -7.53 -18.22
CA GLY A 156 -15.38 -6.34 -18.98
C GLY A 156 -16.60 -5.59 -18.43
N VAL A 157 -17.05 -5.88 -17.20
CA VAL A 157 -18.18 -5.16 -16.60
C VAL A 157 -17.82 -3.68 -16.38
N THR A 158 -18.80 -2.80 -16.54
CA THR A 158 -18.65 -1.36 -16.25
C THR A 158 -19.68 -0.93 -15.20
N PHE A 159 -19.19 -0.33 -14.12
CA PHE A 159 -20.00 0.36 -13.11
C PHE A 159 -19.71 1.87 -13.18
N GLU A 160 -20.66 2.67 -13.69
CA GLU A 160 -20.52 4.15 -13.79
C GLU A 160 -20.74 4.83 -12.42
N ARG A 161 -21.29 4.11 -11.45
CA ARG A 161 -21.59 4.55 -10.08
C ARG A 161 -21.04 3.58 -9.03
N ASP A 162 -21.43 3.74 -7.77
CA ASP A 162 -20.92 2.90 -6.69
C ASP A 162 -21.36 1.44 -6.86
N ALA A 163 -20.42 0.51 -6.70
CA ALA A 163 -20.66 -0.92 -6.76
C ALA A 163 -20.40 -1.54 -5.37
N LYS A 164 -21.43 -2.12 -4.76
CA LYS A 164 -21.37 -2.68 -3.40
C LYS A 164 -21.50 -4.19 -3.43
N PHE A 165 -20.49 -4.87 -2.90
CA PHE A 165 -20.42 -6.32 -2.73
C PHE A 165 -20.31 -6.69 -1.24
N GLU A 166 -20.66 -5.78 -0.32
CA GLU A 166 -20.45 -5.95 1.12
C GLU A 166 -21.05 -7.26 1.64
N SER A 167 -20.26 -8.01 2.44
CA SER A 167 -20.64 -9.29 3.02
C SER A 167 -21.11 -10.35 2.01
N SER A 168 -20.77 -10.22 0.74
CA SER A 168 -21.03 -11.25 -0.27
C SER A 168 -20.02 -12.39 -0.18
N ILE A 169 -20.45 -13.57 -0.63
CA ILE A 169 -19.62 -14.78 -0.60
C ILE A 169 -19.51 -15.33 -2.01
N PHE A 170 -18.28 -15.44 -2.50
CA PHE A 170 -17.92 -16.12 -3.74
C PHE A 170 -17.33 -17.48 -3.41
N GLN A 171 -18.17 -18.51 -3.48
CA GLN A 171 -17.74 -19.89 -3.23
C GLN A 171 -17.10 -20.50 -4.46
N GLY A 172 -17.47 -20.08 -5.67
CA GLY A 172 -16.86 -20.47 -6.95
C GLY A 172 -15.77 -19.51 -7.43
N ASP A 173 -15.39 -19.65 -8.70
CA ASP A 173 -14.36 -18.79 -9.30
C ASP A 173 -14.93 -17.41 -9.59
N ALA A 174 -14.31 -16.36 -9.06
CA ALA A 174 -14.71 -14.97 -9.28
C ALA A 174 -13.67 -14.23 -10.14
N THR A 175 -14.11 -13.70 -11.29
CA THR A 175 -13.22 -12.94 -12.20
C THR A 175 -13.75 -11.53 -12.45
N PHE A 176 -12.86 -10.55 -12.30
CA PHE A 176 -13.10 -9.12 -12.57
C PHE A 176 -12.09 -8.58 -13.59
N VAL A 177 -11.60 -9.43 -14.49
CA VAL A 177 -10.67 -9.03 -15.55
C VAL A 177 -11.32 -7.96 -16.43
N SER A 178 -10.60 -6.89 -16.76
CA SER A 178 -11.08 -5.77 -17.56
C SER A 178 -12.29 -5.03 -16.96
N ALA A 179 -12.61 -5.22 -15.68
CA ALA A 179 -13.67 -4.49 -15.01
C ALA A 179 -13.30 -3.00 -14.85
N THR A 180 -14.31 -2.12 -14.98
CA THR A 180 -14.16 -0.67 -14.81
C THR A 180 -15.14 -0.17 -13.76
N PHE A 181 -14.62 0.54 -12.75
CA PHE A 181 -15.38 1.23 -11.73
C PHE A 181 -15.10 2.73 -11.81
N GLU A 182 -16.11 3.52 -12.19
CA GLU A 182 -15.96 4.99 -12.27
C GLU A 182 -16.10 5.68 -10.91
N CYS A 183 -16.66 5.00 -9.91
CA CYS A 183 -16.79 5.47 -8.53
C CYS A 183 -16.21 4.44 -7.52
N ASP A 184 -16.75 4.34 -6.31
CA ASP A 184 -16.23 3.45 -5.26
C ASP A 184 -16.64 1.99 -5.52
N ALA A 185 -15.70 1.06 -5.34
CA ALA A 185 -15.93 -0.38 -5.37
C ALA A 185 -15.78 -0.95 -3.94
N CYS A 186 -16.90 -1.33 -3.32
CA CYS A 186 -16.95 -1.74 -1.92
C CYS A 186 -17.06 -3.27 -1.81
N PHE A 187 -15.95 -3.93 -1.50
CA PHE A 187 -15.82 -5.36 -1.24
C PHE A 187 -15.59 -5.64 0.26
N GLU A 188 -16.18 -4.83 1.14
CA GLU A 188 -16.01 -4.98 2.57
C GLU A 188 -16.60 -6.31 3.07
N GLN A 189 -15.87 -7.03 3.90
CA GLN A 189 -16.28 -8.33 4.45
C GLN A 189 -16.62 -9.40 3.39
N VAL A 190 -16.12 -9.26 2.17
CA VAL A 190 -16.28 -10.28 1.12
C VAL A 190 -15.46 -11.52 1.43
N GLY A 191 -16.05 -12.70 1.23
CA GLY A 191 -15.36 -13.99 1.30
C GLY A 191 -15.10 -14.57 -0.10
N PHE A 192 -13.84 -14.83 -0.42
CA PHE A 192 -13.44 -15.62 -1.59
C PHE A 192 -12.94 -16.99 -1.12
N GLU A 193 -13.66 -18.06 -1.46
CA GLU A 193 -13.35 -19.41 -0.95
C GLU A 193 -12.52 -20.27 -1.92
N ARG A 194 -12.62 -20.06 -3.24
CA ARG A 194 -11.98 -20.91 -4.26
C ARG A 194 -10.91 -20.24 -5.12
N SER A 195 -11.28 -19.45 -6.12
CA SER A 195 -10.33 -18.78 -7.01
C SER A 195 -10.80 -17.37 -7.24
N ALA A 196 -9.92 -16.40 -7.04
CA ALA A 196 -10.22 -15.00 -7.28
C ALA A 196 -9.16 -14.42 -8.20
N SER A 197 -9.59 -13.98 -9.39
CA SER A 197 -8.79 -13.19 -10.31
C SER A 197 -9.37 -11.79 -10.35
N LEU A 198 -8.85 -10.91 -9.49
CA LEU A 198 -9.32 -9.54 -9.41
C LEU A 198 -8.39 -8.66 -10.27
N GLY A 199 -8.78 -8.50 -11.52
CA GLY A 199 -8.11 -7.62 -12.48
C GLY A 199 -7.20 -8.35 -13.48
N PRO A 200 -6.57 -7.60 -14.42
CA PRO A 200 -6.43 -6.14 -14.42
C PRO A 200 -7.76 -5.38 -14.43
N LEU A 201 -7.98 -4.49 -13.45
CA LEU A 201 -9.17 -3.64 -13.38
C LEU A 201 -8.80 -2.20 -13.03
N VAL A 202 -9.69 -1.26 -13.36
CA VAL A 202 -9.53 0.18 -13.10
C VAL A 202 -10.63 0.63 -12.15
N CYS A 203 -10.25 1.36 -11.11
CA CYS A 203 -11.19 2.02 -10.21
C CYS A 203 -10.77 3.47 -9.97
N ALA A 204 -11.60 4.41 -10.44
CA ALA A 204 -11.34 5.84 -10.29
C ALA A 204 -11.59 6.36 -8.86
N GLY A 205 -12.52 5.70 -8.14
CA GLY A 205 -12.80 5.91 -6.73
C GLY A 205 -11.90 5.07 -5.81
N ARG A 206 -12.46 4.63 -4.68
CA ARG A 206 -11.81 3.76 -3.69
C ARG A 206 -12.18 2.31 -3.90
N VAL A 207 -11.20 1.43 -3.80
CA VAL A 207 -11.42 -0.01 -3.64
C VAL A 207 -11.34 -0.34 -2.15
N LYS A 208 -12.47 -0.75 -1.55
CA LYS A 208 -12.53 -1.11 -0.13
C LYS A 208 -12.61 -2.62 0.02
N LEU A 209 -11.57 -3.22 0.57
CA LEU A 209 -11.48 -4.65 0.92
C LEU A 209 -11.51 -4.85 2.44
N SER A 210 -11.89 -3.84 3.22
CA SER A 210 -11.83 -3.91 4.68
C SER A 210 -12.61 -5.12 5.21
N GLY A 211 -11.96 -5.97 6.01
CA GLY A 211 -12.55 -7.20 6.54
C GLY A 211 -12.71 -8.36 5.54
N ALA A 212 -12.27 -8.22 4.28
CA ALA A 212 -12.35 -9.30 3.29
C ALA A 212 -11.46 -10.49 3.68
N VAL A 213 -11.90 -11.69 3.31
CA VAL A 213 -11.22 -12.96 3.58
C VAL A 213 -10.89 -13.65 2.26
N PHE A 214 -9.61 -13.93 2.05
CA PHE A 214 -9.11 -14.70 0.91
C PHE A 214 -8.67 -16.07 1.41
N GLY A 215 -9.51 -17.09 1.19
CA GLY A 215 -9.24 -18.49 1.56
C GLY A 215 -8.33 -19.22 0.58
N CYS A 216 -7.97 -18.60 -0.53
CA CYS A 216 -7.32 -19.21 -1.67
C CYS A 216 -6.20 -18.32 -2.26
N PRO A 217 -5.31 -18.88 -3.09
CA PRO A 217 -4.33 -18.06 -3.82
C PRO A 217 -5.05 -16.99 -4.64
N VAL A 218 -4.54 -15.76 -4.59
CA VAL A 218 -5.19 -14.62 -5.26
C VAL A 218 -4.15 -13.68 -5.87
N THR A 219 -4.46 -13.21 -7.08
CA THR A 219 -3.72 -12.13 -7.74
C THR A 219 -4.66 -10.94 -7.89
N LEU A 220 -4.24 -9.79 -7.34
CA LEU A 220 -4.91 -8.51 -7.49
C LEU A 220 -4.08 -7.65 -8.44
N SER A 221 -4.67 -7.20 -9.55
CA SER A 221 -4.03 -6.29 -10.51
C SER A 221 -4.88 -5.03 -10.63
N PHE A 222 -4.56 -4.00 -9.85
CA PHE A 222 -5.42 -2.82 -9.70
C PHE A 222 -4.71 -1.54 -10.15
N ALA A 223 -5.38 -0.79 -11.02
CA ALA A 223 -5.12 0.63 -11.21
C ALA A 223 -6.19 1.41 -10.42
N THR A 224 -5.80 1.99 -9.28
CA THR A 224 -6.72 2.74 -8.41
C THR A 224 -5.96 3.75 -7.57
N ARG A 225 -6.63 4.82 -7.11
CA ARG A 225 -6.01 5.83 -6.25
C ARG A 225 -5.91 5.40 -4.79
N CYS A 226 -6.85 4.57 -4.33
CA CYS A 226 -6.94 4.21 -2.93
C CYS A 226 -7.44 2.78 -2.76
N LEU A 227 -6.67 1.99 -2.01
CA LEU A 227 -6.95 0.61 -1.70
C LEU A 227 -6.98 0.43 -0.17
N GLU A 228 -8.16 0.21 0.39
CA GLU A 228 -8.34 0.00 1.83
C GLU A 228 -8.43 -1.49 2.15
N CYS A 229 -7.38 -2.05 2.76
CA CYS A 229 -7.26 -3.46 3.13
C CYS A 229 -7.26 -3.66 4.66
N ARG A 230 -7.99 -2.82 5.41
CA ARG A 230 -7.99 -2.88 6.88
C ARG A 230 -8.60 -4.18 7.37
N ARG A 231 -7.97 -4.86 8.34
CA ARG A 231 -8.47 -6.12 8.92
C ARG A 231 -8.77 -7.21 7.87
N THR A 232 -8.09 -7.19 6.73
CA THR A 232 -8.17 -8.28 5.75
C THR A 232 -7.51 -9.54 6.29
N ARG A 233 -8.01 -10.71 5.88
CA ARG A 233 -7.40 -12.01 6.21
C ARG A 233 -6.96 -12.72 4.93
N TRP A 234 -5.70 -13.11 4.90
CA TRP A 234 -5.08 -13.79 3.77
C TRP A 234 -4.63 -15.18 4.23
N SER A 235 -5.44 -16.19 3.95
CA SER A 235 -5.24 -17.59 4.34
C SER A 235 -4.56 -18.41 3.23
N SER A 236 -3.95 -17.73 2.26
CA SER A 236 -3.13 -18.33 1.20
C SER A 236 -2.19 -17.28 0.61
N THR A 237 -1.33 -17.68 -0.33
CA THR A 237 -0.39 -16.79 -1.01
C THR A 237 -1.12 -15.73 -1.83
N ALA A 238 -0.66 -14.48 -1.75
CA ALA A 238 -1.27 -13.39 -2.48
C ALA A 238 -0.23 -12.51 -3.18
N GLU A 239 -0.59 -12.03 -4.37
CA GLU A 239 0.20 -11.07 -5.12
C GLU A 239 -0.66 -9.85 -5.46
N LEU A 240 -0.20 -8.67 -5.07
CA LEU A 240 -0.83 -7.40 -5.38
C LEU A 240 0.08 -6.61 -6.31
N ARG A 241 -0.36 -6.47 -7.55
CA ARG A 241 0.26 -5.64 -8.58
C ARG A 241 -0.54 -4.35 -8.68
N LEU A 242 0.06 -3.22 -8.34
CA LEU A 242 -0.66 -1.98 -8.12
C LEU A 242 -0.10 -0.84 -8.96
N ARG A 243 -0.98 0.10 -9.32
CA ARG A 243 -0.63 1.36 -9.99
C ARG A 243 -1.40 2.50 -9.33
N TYR A 244 -0.76 3.67 -9.14
CA TYR A 244 -1.32 4.89 -8.54
C TYR A 244 -1.81 4.79 -7.08
N ALA A 245 -1.70 3.61 -6.46
CA ALA A 245 -2.49 3.27 -5.28
C ALA A 245 -1.84 3.72 -3.97
N THR A 246 -2.62 4.40 -3.13
CA THR A 246 -2.32 4.50 -1.70
C THR A 246 -3.02 3.36 -0.96
N VAL A 247 -2.25 2.51 -0.27
CA VAL A 247 -2.72 1.26 0.32
C VAL A 247 -2.67 1.28 1.85
N ASP A 248 -3.79 0.94 2.50
CA ASP A 248 -3.86 0.85 3.97
C ASP A 248 -4.13 -0.60 4.41
N PHE A 249 -3.15 -1.23 5.07
CA PHE A 249 -3.23 -2.60 5.59
C PHE A 249 -3.42 -2.67 7.11
N ALA A 250 -3.87 -1.59 7.75
CA ALA A 250 -3.98 -1.57 9.21
C ALA A 250 -4.76 -2.78 9.75
N HIS A 251 -4.10 -3.55 10.60
CA HIS A 251 -4.58 -4.77 11.26
C HIS A 251 -4.91 -5.94 10.33
N ALA A 252 -4.35 -5.97 9.12
CA ALA A 252 -4.44 -7.13 8.24
C ALA A 252 -3.64 -8.32 8.80
N VAL A 253 -4.11 -9.54 8.51
CA VAL A 253 -3.51 -10.80 8.95
C VAL A 253 -3.04 -11.58 7.73
N PHE A 254 -1.74 -11.86 7.68
CA PHE A 254 -1.11 -12.67 6.64
C PHE A 254 -0.69 -14.01 7.23
N GLU A 255 -1.36 -15.10 6.85
CA GLU A 255 -0.98 -16.46 7.26
C GLU A 255 0.08 -17.06 6.32
N TYR A 256 0.21 -16.49 5.12
CA TYR A 256 1.09 -16.92 4.05
C TYR A 256 1.78 -15.71 3.41
N PRO A 257 2.84 -15.94 2.60
CA PRO A 257 3.52 -14.89 1.85
C PRO A 257 2.57 -14.00 1.05
N LEU A 258 2.72 -12.68 1.23
CA LEU A 258 2.02 -11.66 0.47
C LEU A 258 3.04 -10.70 -0.15
N THR A 259 3.00 -10.57 -1.47
CA THR A 259 3.86 -9.66 -2.24
C THR A 259 3.04 -8.47 -2.72
N ILE A 260 3.57 -7.26 -2.53
CA ILE A 260 3.02 -6.02 -3.09
C ILE A 260 4.07 -5.41 -4.00
N ALA A 261 3.75 -5.25 -5.27
CA ALA A 261 4.62 -4.66 -6.27
C ALA A 261 3.95 -3.46 -6.94
N ALA A 262 4.71 -2.38 -7.09
CA ALA A 262 4.31 -1.27 -7.94
C ALA A 262 4.65 -1.60 -9.40
N GLU A 263 3.68 -1.46 -10.30
CA GLU A 263 3.87 -1.70 -11.72
C GLU A 263 4.15 -0.39 -12.46
N ALA A 264 5.28 -0.32 -13.17
CA ALA A 264 5.64 0.85 -13.96
C ALA A 264 4.84 0.94 -15.26
N ASP A 265 4.63 -0.20 -15.92
CA ASP A 265 3.93 -0.29 -17.21
C ASP A 265 2.42 -0.51 -17.02
N PRO A 266 1.56 0.05 -17.89
CA PRO A 266 0.14 -0.25 -17.89
C PRO A 266 -0.12 -1.74 -18.01
N PHE A 267 -1.14 -2.22 -17.29
CA PHE A 267 -1.55 -3.61 -17.43
C PHE A 267 -2.00 -3.91 -18.86
N VAL A 268 -1.64 -5.09 -19.34
CA VAL A 268 -2.00 -5.57 -20.68
C VAL A 268 -3.05 -6.66 -20.55
N LEU A 269 -4.16 -6.50 -21.27
CA LEU A 269 -5.21 -7.50 -21.35
C LEU A 269 -4.76 -8.68 -22.22
N HIS A 270 -5.47 -9.81 -22.13
CA HIS A 270 -5.19 -11.01 -22.94
C HIS A 270 -5.20 -10.76 -24.46
N ASN A 271 -5.85 -9.69 -24.92
CA ASN A 271 -5.89 -9.28 -26.33
C ASN A 271 -4.70 -8.38 -26.75
N GLY A 272 -3.72 -8.16 -25.86
CA GLY A 272 -2.54 -7.34 -26.11
C GLY A 272 -2.77 -5.82 -26.00
N ARG A 273 -4.00 -5.37 -25.70
CA ARG A 273 -4.29 -3.95 -25.51
C ARG A 273 -4.00 -3.52 -24.07
N PRO A 274 -3.46 -2.31 -23.85
CA PRO A 274 -3.34 -1.77 -22.52
C PRO A 274 -4.73 -1.51 -21.93
N VAL A 275 -4.85 -1.67 -20.62
CA VAL A 275 -6.04 -1.31 -19.86
C VAL A 275 -6.26 0.21 -19.96
N ALA A 276 -7.51 0.60 -20.13
CA ALA A 276 -7.93 1.98 -20.27
C ALA A 276 -7.90 2.73 -18.93
N GLU A 277 -6.77 3.36 -18.61
CA GLU A 277 -6.56 4.09 -17.35
C GLU A 277 -6.97 5.59 -17.42
N GLN A 278 -7.80 6.00 -18.40
CA GLN A 278 -8.09 7.43 -18.64
C GLN A 278 -8.67 8.17 -17.43
N SER A 279 -9.50 7.50 -16.63
CA SER A 279 -10.09 8.05 -15.41
C SER A 279 -9.07 8.36 -14.30
N LEU A 280 -7.83 7.87 -14.44
CA LEU A 280 -6.73 8.04 -13.50
C LEU A 280 -5.65 9.02 -14.00
N ILE A 281 -5.73 9.54 -15.23
CA ILE A 281 -4.66 10.38 -15.83
C ILE A 281 -4.39 11.66 -15.04
N ASP A 282 -5.40 12.21 -14.36
CA ASP A 282 -5.23 13.39 -13.50
C ASP A 282 -4.60 13.07 -12.14
N ALA A 283 -4.27 11.79 -11.87
CA ALA A 283 -3.60 11.42 -10.63
C ALA A 283 -2.20 12.05 -10.60
N PRO A 284 -1.84 12.78 -9.52
CA PRO A 284 -0.60 13.55 -9.46
C PRO A 284 0.66 12.68 -9.45
N ASP A 285 0.53 11.37 -9.24
CA ASP A 285 1.65 10.44 -9.16
C ASP A 285 1.25 9.01 -9.55
N ILE A 286 2.11 8.33 -10.31
CA ILE A 286 1.97 6.90 -10.66
C ILE A 286 2.43 6.01 -9.48
N GLU A 287 3.17 6.59 -8.53
CA GLU A 287 3.73 5.88 -7.38
C GLU A 287 2.67 5.16 -6.53
N VAL A 288 3.00 3.92 -6.15
CA VAL A 288 2.24 3.15 -5.15
C VAL A 288 2.79 3.47 -3.78
N ARG A 289 1.93 3.91 -2.87
CA ARG A 289 2.30 4.36 -1.51
C ARG A 289 1.67 3.45 -0.47
N ILE A 290 2.42 3.00 0.52
CA ILE A 290 1.86 2.30 1.68
C ILE A 290 1.54 3.33 2.77
N ALA A 291 0.28 3.44 3.16
CA ALA A 291 -0.18 4.37 4.19
C ALA A 291 0.00 3.80 5.60
N SER A 292 -0.30 2.52 5.82
CA SER A 292 -0.19 1.91 7.15
C SER A 292 0.02 0.40 7.12
N LEU A 293 0.93 -0.06 7.97
CA LEU A 293 1.16 -1.46 8.32
C LEU A 293 0.91 -1.72 9.82
N ARG A 294 0.20 -0.81 10.50
CA ARG A 294 -0.04 -0.93 11.95
C ARG A 294 -0.80 -2.21 12.27
N GLY A 295 -0.33 -2.98 13.24
CA GLY A 295 -1.01 -4.20 13.70
C GLY A 295 -0.89 -5.39 12.75
N VAL A 296 -0.06 -5.28 11.72
CA VAL A 296 0.28 -6.35 10.78
C VAL A 296 1.45 -7.16 11.30
N ASP A 297 1.48 -8.47 11.02
CA ASP A 297 2.70 -9.28 11.11
C ASP A 297 3.44 -9.24 9.77
N ALA A 298 4.64 -8.64 9.75
CA ALA A 298 5.41 -8.41 8.54
C ALA A 298 6.33 -9.58 8.16
N ALA A 299 6.33 -10.70 8.89
CA ALA A 299 7.21 -11.85 8.62
C ALA A 299 7.04 -12.43 7.21
N HIS A 300 5.83 -12.31 6.64
CA HIS A 300 5.46 -12.83 5.33
C HIS A 300 5.24 -11.74 4.28
N LEU A 301 5.62 -10.49 4.58
CA LEU A 301 5.36 -9.35 3.71
C LEU A 301 6.59 -9.00 2.85
N VAL A 302 6.38 -8.98 1.53
CA VAL A 302 7.34 -8.49 0.55
C VAL A 302 6.79 -7.23 -0.11
N LEU A 303 7.57 -6.16 -0.11
CA LEU A 303 7.25 -4.90 -0.77
C LEU A 303 8.29 -4.61 -1.86
N SER A 304 7.86 -4.37 -3.09
CA SER A 304 8.73 -4.03 -4.22
C SER A 304 8.31 -2.70 -4.84
N ASP A 305 9.28 -1.79 -4.99
CA ASP A 305 9.12 -0.53 -5.72
C ASP A 305 8.00 0.39 -5.19
N VAL A 306 7.72 0.32 -3.89
CA VAL A 306 6.69 1.14 -3.23
C VAL A 306 7.29 2.30 -2.43
N ASP A 307 6.53 3.38 -2.30
CA ASP A 307 6.86 4.49 -1.41
C ASP A 307 6.33 4.25 0.01
N LEU A 308 7.25 4.31 0.99
CA LEU A 308 7.00 4.16 2.41
C LEU A 308 7.15 5.48 3.17
N SER A 309 7.28 6.61 2.47
CA SER A 309 7.48 7.93 3.08
C SER A 309 6.30 8.42 3.92
N GLY A 310 5.09 7.93 3.64
CA GLY A 310 3.89 8.16 4.44
C GLY A 310 3.54 7.03 5.40
N CYS A 311 4.30 5.93 5.41
CA CYS A 311 3.87 4.69 6.06
C CYS A 311 3.95 4.75 7.59
N LEU A 312 2.88 4.31 8.23
CA LEU A 312 2.80 4.08 9.68
C LEU A 312 3.25 2.64 10.02
N PHE A 313 4.33 2.51 10.79
CA PHE A 313 4.93 1.23 11.19
C PHE A 313 4.77 0.91 12.69
N THR A 314 4.40 1.89 13.52
CA THR A 314 4.22 1.63 14.96
C THR A 314 3.16 0.55 15.17
N GLY A 315 3.52 -0.51 15.90
CA GLY A 315 2.64 -1.64 16.20
C GLY A 315 2.68 -2.76 15.16
N THR A 316 3.53 -2.69 14.14
CA THR A 316 3.84 -3.83 13.26
C THR A 316 4.69 -4.86 14.02
N VAL A 317 4.31 -6.14 13.91
CA VAL A 317 5.01 -7.29 14.50
C VAL A 317 5.99 -7.86 13.46
N HIS A 318 7.12 -8.41 13.92
CA HIS A 318 8.20 -8.94 13.06
C HIS A 318 8.63 -8.00 11.94
N LEU A 319 8.62 -6.69 12.19
CA LEU A 319 9.06 -5.68 11.22
C LEU A 319 10.52 -5.88 10.79
N ASP A 320 11.32 -6.59 11.59
CA ASP A 320 12.69 -6.97 11.24
C ASP A 320 12.78 -8.04 10.14
N GLN A 321 11.69 -8.74 9.83
CA GLN A 321 11.61 -9.78 8.81
C GLN A 321 10.97 -9.31 7.51
N ILE A 322 10.54 -8.03 7.43
CA ILE A 322 9.98 -7.46 6.21
C ILE A 322 11.00 -7.50 5.08
N ARG A 323 10.57 -7.89 3.88
CA ARG A 323 11.42 -7.85 2.69
C ARG A 323 11.10 -6.62 1.86
N LEU A 324 12.13 -5.82 1.60
CA LEU A 324 12.05 -4.64 0.76
C LEU A 324 12.92 -4.87 -0.47
N GLU A 325 12.27 -4.93 -1.62
CA GLU A 325 12.90 -5.19 -2.92
C GLU A 325 12.76 -3.95 -3.82
N GLY A 326 13.65 -3.85 -4.81
CA GLY A 326 13.68 -2.72 -5.74
C GLY A 326 13.85 -1.36 -5.06
N THR A 327 13.08 -0.38 -5.54
CA THR A 327 13.18 1.04 -5.19
C THR A 327 12.21 1.46 -4.08
N CYS A 328 12.33 0.85 -2.89
CA CYS A 328 11.53 1.27 -1.73
C CYS A 328 12.03 2.61 -1.14
N SER A 329 11.20 3.66 -1.19
CA SER A 329 11.54 5.01 -0.70
C SER A 329 10.98 5.27 0.70
N PHE A 330 11.63 6.16 1.46
CA PHE A 330 11.27 6.51 2.84
C PHE A 330 11.23 8.03 2.99
N ALA A 331 10.60 8.52 4.07
CA ALA A 331 10.64 9.94 4.38
C ALA A 331 12.09 10.38 4.62
N SER A 332 12.34 11.68 4.44
CA SER A 332 13.65 12.27 4.70
C SER A 332 13.54 13.42 5.68
N VAL A 333 14.61 13.66 6.42
CA VAL A 333 14.66 14.80 7.34
C VAL A 333 14.74 16.13 6.57
N PRO A 334 14.25 17.25 7.12
CA PRO A 334 14.29 18.55 6.46
C PRO A 334 15.71 18.94 6.00
N ARG A 335 15.84 19.32 4.73
CA ARG A 335 17.14 19.67 4.09
C ARG A 335 17.68 21.03 4.48
N ARG A 336 16.81 21.97 4.83
CA ARG A 336 17.19 23.37 5.06
C ARG A 336 17.81 23.55 6.44
N THR A 337 18.78 24.45 6.53
CA THR A 337 19.28 24.92 7.83
C THR A 337 18.24 25.85 8.43
N HIS A 338 17.68 25.48 9.58
CA HIS A 338 16.70 26.28 10.28
C HIS A 338 17.36 27.07 11.39
N TRP A 339 16.86 28.27 11.67
CA TRP A 339 17.39 29.11 12.73
C TRP A 339 16.43 29.11 13.91
N ARG A 340 16.90 28.65 15.07
CA ARG A 340 16.15 28.75 16.33
C ARG A 340 16.73 29.89 17.15
N ARG A 341 16.05 31.05 17.12
CA ARG A 341 16.56 32.35 17.60
C ARG A 341 17.91 32.71 16.95
N TRP A 342 19.02 32.28 17.54
CA TRP A 342 20.39 32.57 17.11
C TRP A 342 21.23 31.32 16.82
N ARG A 343 20.68 30.10 17.01
CA ARG A 343 21.41 28.85 16.77
C ARG A 343 20.99 28.21 15.44
N PRO A 344 21.93 27.96 14.50
CA PRO A 344 21.63 27.17 13.32
C PRO A 344 21.37 25.72 13.73
N LEU A 345 20.27 25.18 13.25
CA LEU A 345 19.77 23.84 13.53
C LEU A 345 19.68 23.13 12.19
N ARG A 346 20.65 22.26 11.94
CA ARG A 346 20.75 21.47 10.72
C ARG A 346 20.58 20.00 11.06
N PHE A 347 19.59 19.36 10.44
CA PHE A 347 19.40 17.93 10.56
C PHE A 347 20.41 17.18 9.71
N THR A 348 20.91 16.09 10.26
CA THR A 348 21.76 15.14 9.54
C THR A 348 20.90 14.45 8.49
N GLN A 349 21.23 14.63 7.20
CA GLN A 349 20.51 13.96 6.11
C GLN A 349 20.54 12.44 6.29
N ARG A 350 19.34 11.85 6.34
CA ARG A 350 19.08 10.40 6.51
C ARG A 350 17.64 10.08 6.14
N ARG A 351 17.36 8.78 5.92
CA ARG A 351 16.00 8.23 5.94
C ARG A 351 15.36 8.36 7.33
N ALA A 352 14.06 8.65 7.33
CA ALA A 352 13.25 8.85 8.52
C ALA A 352 11.89 8.15 8.36
N LEU A 353 11.24 7.90 9.50
CA LEU A 353 9.87 7.39 9.54
C LEU A 353 8.91 8.58 9.44
N ALA A 354 7.78 8.39 8.77
CA ALA A 354 6.70 9.39 8.72
C ALA A 354 6.31 9.84 10.13
N GLU A 355 6.22 8.87 11.04
CA GLU A 355 5.82 9.05 12.44
C GLU A 355 6.83 9.89 13.26
N GLU A 356 8.12 9.87 12.90
CA GLU A 356 9.10 10.81 13.48
C GLU A 356 8.75 12.26 13.12
N GLY A 357 8.32 12.48 11.88
CA GLY A 357 7.86 13.79 11.42
C GLY A 357 6.65 14.28 12.19
N PHE A 358 5.66 13.41 12.38
CA PHE A 358 4.46 13.70 13.16
C PHE A 358 4.80 14.07 14.62
N TRP A 359 5.69 13.32 15.25
CA TRP A 359 6.18 13.61 16.59
C TRP A 359 6.95 14.94 16.68
N ARG A 360 7.77 15.26 15.69
CA ARG A 360 8.55 16.52 15.67
C ARG A 360 7.69 17.74 15.34
N ALA A 361 6.69 17.58 14.49
CA ALA A 361 5.72 18.63 14.16
C ALA A 361 4.79 18.97 15.33
N SER A 362 4.53 18.01 16.23
CA SER A 362 3.73 18.21 17.44
C SER A 362 4.51 18.80 18.63
N GLN A 363 5.82 19.05 18.50
CA GLN A 363 6.61 19.67 19.58
C GLN A 363 6.23 21.14 19.79
N PRO A 364 6.38 21.70 21.02
CA PRO A 364 6.04 23.09 21.32
C PRO A 364 6.74 24.15 20.44
N THR A 365 7.90 23.80 19.88
CA THR A 365 8.59 24.61 18.88
C THR A 365 8.91 23.73 17.67
N PRO A 366 7.96 23.56 16.73
CA PRO A 366 8.15 22.69 15.58
C PRO A 366 9.14 23.33 14.60
N VAL A 367 9.94 22.49 13.94
CA VAL A 367 10.80 22.95 12.84
C VAL A 367 10.02 22.80 11.53
N PRO A 368 9.89 23.88 10.72
CA PRO A 368 9.22 23.77 9.42
C PRO A 368 9.86 22.71 8.52
N GLY A 369 9.05 21.99 7.75
CA GLY A 369 9.51 20.95 6.82
C GLY A 369 9.37 19.51 7.31
N TRP A 370 8.95 19.30 8.56
CA TRP A 370 8.41 18.00 8.98
C TRP A 370 6.93 17.92 8.62
N ASN A 371 6.51 16.79 8.05
CA ASN A 371 5.11 16.55 7.74
C ASN A 371 4.31 16.48 9.04
N ALA A 372 3.18 17.18 9.10
CA ALA A 372 2.25 17.10 10.23
C ALA A 372 1.43 15.81 10.14
N ALA A 373 1.00 15.30 11.30
CA ALA A 373 0.12 14.14 11.37
C ALA A 373 -1.15 14.38 10.55
N VAL A 374 -1.55 13.38 9.74
CA VAL A 374 -2.89 13.34 9.16
C VAL A 374 -3.90 13.20 10.30
N ALA A 375 -5.06 13.85 10.19
CA ALA A 375 -6.10 13.82 11.23
C ALA A 375 -6.45 12.36 11.61
N GLY A 376 -6.31 12.02 12.90
CA GLY A 376 -6.58 10.67 13.42
C GLY A 376 -5.34 9.77 13.61
N ALA A 377 -4.14 10.20 13.23
CA ALA A 377 -2.92 9.45 13.50
C ALA A 377 -2.57 9.44 15.00
N VAL A 378 -2.35 8.24 15.56
CA VAL A 378 -1.85 8.09 16.92
C VAL A 378 -0.43 8.63 16.98
N HIS A 379 -0.16 9.53 17.93
CA HIS A 379 1.16 10.13 18.06
C HIS A 379 2.11 9.14 18.74
N ALA A 380 2.99 8.52 17.95
CA ALA A 380 4.05 7.67 18.47
C ALA A 380 5.16 8.53 19.09
N GLY A 381 5.45 8.29 20.37
CA GLY A 381 6.56 8.95 21.06
C GLY A 381 7.92 8.32 20.74
N PRO A 382 9.04 8.95 21.15
CA PRO A 382 10.38 8.42 20.91
C PRO A 382 10.59 6.99 21.46
N ALA A 383 9.96 6.65 22.59
CA ALA A 383 10.00 5.31 23.18
C ALA A 383 9.39 4.24 22.26
N GLN A 384 8.35 4.58 21.50
CA GLN A 384 7.68 3.67 20.56
C GLN A 384 8.40 3.62 19.22
N LEU A 385 9.01 4.74 18.79
CA LEU A 385 9.73 4.81 17.51
C LEU A 385 11.12 4.14 17.55
N ALA A 386 11.81 4.14 18.70
CA ALA A 386 13.14 3.53 18.79
C ALA A 386 13.15 2.02 18.43
N PRO A 387 12.21 1.18 18.93
CA PRO A 387 12.08 -0.22 18.48
C PRO A 387 11.79 -0.36 16.98
N VAL A 388 10.97 0.52 16.39
CA VAL A 388 10.64 0.50 14.96
C VAL A 388 11.90 0.77 14.12
N TYR A 389 12.69 1.78 14.49
CA TYR A 389 13.99 2.04 13.88
C TYR A 389 14.95 0.85 13.98
N ARG A 390 14.99 0.20 15.15
CA ARG A 390 15.84 -0.97 15.37
C ARG A 390 15.43 -2.15 14.49
N ALA A 391 14.13 -2.42 14.38
CA ALA A 391 13.60 -3.50 13.57
C ALA A 391 13.93 -3.28 12.08
N LEU A 392 13.67 -2.08 11.56
CA LEU A 392 14.02 -1.73 10.17
C LEU A 392 15.53 -1.76 9.94
N ARG A 393 16.35 -1.29 10.89
CA ARG A 393 17.81 -1.44 10.79
C ARG A 393 18.19 -2.91 10.57
N LYS A 394 17.65 -3.81 11.39
CA LYS A 394 17.93 -5.25 11.29
C LYS A 394 17.50 -5.82 9.94
N ALA A 395 16.32 -5.47 9.43
CA ALA A 395 15.87 -5.88 8.09
C ALA A 395 16.85 -5.42 6.97
N PHE A 396 17.41 -4.21 7.10
CA PHE A 396 18.41 -3.69 6.17
C PHE A 396 19.79 -4.37 6.31
N GLU A 397 20.22 -4.70 7.54
CA GLU A 397 21.43 -5.49 7.79
C GLU A 397 21.30 -6.90 7.20
N ASP A 398 20.15 -7.55 7.40
CA ASP A 398 19.85 -8.90 6.90
C ASP A 398 19.81 -8.94 5.35
N SER A 399 19.44 -7.83 4.70
CA SER A 399 19.48 -7.65 3.23
C SER A 399 20.83 -7.13 2.71
N ARG A 400 21.86 -7.01 3.56
CA ARG A 400 23.21 -6.48 3.23
C ARG A 400 23.22 -5.03 2.74
N ASN A 401 22.22 -4.24 3.13
CA ASN A 401 22.13 -2.81 2.82
C ASN A 401 22.67 -1.97 3.98
N GLU A 402 23.99 -2.01 4.16
CA GLU A 402 24.70 -1.30 5.23
C GLU A 402 24.47 0.23 5.25
N PRO A 403 24.47 0.94 4.09
CA PRO A 403 24.21 2.38 4.10
C PRO A 403 22.81 2.73 4.58
N GLY A 404 21.80 1.93 4.19
CA GLY A 404 20.42 2.10 4.67
C GLY A 404 20.30 1.80 6.16
N ALA A 405 20.93 0.73 6.64
CA ALA A 405 20.97 0.38 8.06
C ALA A 405 21.57 1.50 8.93
N ALA A 406 22.62 2.18 8.46
CA ALA A 406 23.24 3.31 9.17
C ALA A 406 22.28 4.49 9.40
N ASP A 407 21.40 4.79 8.43
CA ASP A 407 20.38 5.83 8.57
C ASP A 407 19.36 5.49 9.67
N PHE A 408 18.90 4.23 9.72
CA PHE A 408 17.97 3.77 10.75
C PHE A 408 18.64 3.65 12.13
N TYR A 409 19.91 3.27 12.19
CA TYR A 409 20.72 3.33 13.42
C TYR A 409 20.77 4.75 13.99
N TYR A 410 21.04 5.74 13.14
CA TYR A 410 21.07 7.15 13.56
C TYR A 410 19.70 7.59 14.10
N GLY A 411 18.61 7.18 13.43
CA GLY A 411 17.24 7.41 13.87
C GLY A 411 16.93 6.81 15.24
N GLU A 412 17.31 5.55 15.47
CA GLU A 412 17.15 4.88 16.77
C GLU A 412 17.84 5.68 17.88
N MET A 413 19.10 6.09 17.67
CA MET A 413 19.86 6.84 18.67
C MET A 413 19.26 8.23 18.92
N GLU A 414 18.72 8.89 17.90
CA GLU A 414 17.98 10.15 18.10
C GLU A 414 16.73 9.96 18.95
N MET A 415 15.96 8.89 18.72
CA MET A 415 14.77 8.60 19.50
C MET A 415 15.13 8.28 20.95
N ARG A 416 16.15 7.45 21.21
CA ARG A 416 16.63 7.16 22.57
C ARG A 416 17.14 8.41 23.29
N ARG A 417 17.83 9.33 22.59
CA ARG A 417 18.27 10.61 23.18
C ARG A 417 17.09 11.48 23.63
N HIS A 418 15.97 11.42 22.92
CA HIS A 418 14.76 12.22 23.20
C HIS A 418 13.71 11.50 24.04
N ASP A 419 13.85 10.19 24.27
CA ASP A 419 12.96 9.40 25.11
C ASP A 419 13.06 9.79 26.59
N ARG A 420 12.02 10.45 27.11
CA ARG A 420 11.96 10.84 28.53
C ARG A 420 11.28 9.80 29.42
N THR A 421 10.71 8.77 28.83
CA THR A 421 9.86 7.77 29.48
C THR A 421 10.61 6.47 29.76
N GLY A 422 11.37 5.96 28.79
CA GLY A 422 12.12 4.70 28.93
C GLY A 422 13.59 4.87 29.31
N SER A 423 14.24 5.94 28.87
CA SER A 423 15.68 6.15 29.09
C SER A 423 16.04 7.01 30.32
N THR A 424 17.09 6.60 31.04
CA THR A 424 17.59 7.34 32.20
C THR A 424 18.25 8.67 31.81
N ARG A 425 18.37 9.61 32.75
CA ARG A 425 19.05 10.90 32.48
C ARG A 425 20.53 10.73 32.13
N THR A 426 21.20 9.75 32.73
CA THR A 426 22.61 9.44 32.47
C THR A 426 22.81 8.86 31.08
N GLU A 427 21.97 7.91 30.67
CA GLU A 427 21.98 7.34 29.31
C GLU A 427 21.78 8.44 28.25
N ARG A 428 20.82 9.35 28.46
CA ARG A 428 20.62 10.48 27.56
C ARG A 428 21.79 11.45 27.54
N GLY A 429 22.44 11.68 28.68
CA GLY A 429 23.66 12.47 28.76
C GLY A 429 24.80 11.86 27.95
N LEU A 430 25.00 10.55 28.06
CA LEU A 430 25.98 9.80 27.28
C LEU A 430 25.66 9.84 25.78
N LEU A 431 24.41 9.61 25.38
CA LEU A 431 23.98 9.73 23.99
C LEU A 431 24.15 11.16 23.45
N HIS A 432 23.95 12.17 24.28
CA HIS A 432 24.20 13.56 23.90
C HIS A 432 25.68 13.82 23.64
N GLY A 433 26.56 13.32 24.52
CA GLY A 433 28.02 13.38 24.33
C GLY A 433 28.48 12.62 23.08
N TYR A 434 27.97 11.40 22.87
CA TYR A 434 28.29 10.57 21.72
C TYR A 434 27.84 11.23 20.39
N TRP A 435 26.67 11.85 20.37
CA TRP A 435 26.21 12.65 19.24
C TRP A 435 27.12 13.87 18.97
N LEU A 436 27.52 14.58 20.02
CA LEU A 436 28.33 15.79 19.94
C LEU A 436 29.74 15.47 19.40
N LEU A 437 30.33 14.37 19.87
CA LEU A 437 31.71 13.97 19.56
C LEU A 437 31.83 13.34 18.17
N SER A 438 30.96 12.41 17.82
CA SER A 438 31.13 11.59 16.61
C SER A 438 29.87 11.44 15.75
N GLY A 439 28.75 12.07 16.14
CA GLY A 439 27.48 11.89 15.45
C GLY A 439 27.01 10.43 15.49
N TYR A 440 27.14 9.79 16.65
CA TYR A 440 26.90 8.36 16.85
C TYR A 440 27.83 7.46 16.04
N GLY A 441 29.11 7.84 15.91
CA GLY A 441 30.12 7.05 15.19
C GLY A 441 30.04 7.15 13.66
N LEU A 442 28.98 7.76 13.10
CA LEU A 442 28.74 7.82 11.65
C LEU A 442 29.30 9.08 10.98
N ARG A 443 29.94 9.99 11.73
CA ARG A 443 30.45 11.26 11.20
C ARG A 443 31.90 11.50 11.63
N ALA A 444 32.85 10.96 10.85
CA ALA A 444 34.28 11.15 11.07
C ALA A 444 34.70 12.64 11.09
N SER A 445 34.02 13.51 10.34
CA SER A 445 34.32 14.96 10.31
C SER A 445 34.13 15.64 11.67
N ARG A 446 33.17 15.20 12.49
CA ARG A 446 33.00 15.73 13.86
C ARG A 446 34.15 15.32 14.76
N ALA A 447 34.56 14.05 14.67
CA ALA A 447 35.68 13.53 15.44
C ALA A 447 37.00 14.23 15.07
N LEU A 448 37.27 14.42 13.77
CA LEU A 448 38.42 15.18 13.28
C LEU A 448 38.38 16.65 13.75
N GLY A 449 37.20 17.26 13.79
CA GLY A 449 37.03 18.61 14.33
C GLY A 449 37.37 18.69 15.82
N TRP A 450 36.92 17.72 16.62
CA TRP A 450 37.29 17.64 18.04
C TRP A 450 38.78 17.37 18.25
N LEU A 451 39.39 16.54 17.41
CA LEU A 451 40.83 16.32 17.42
C LEU A 451 41.59 17.61 17.14
N ALA A 452 41.21 18.36 16.09
CA ALA A 452 41.82 19.64 15.75
C ALA A 452 41.62 20.68 16.87
N ALA A 453 40.44 20.74 17.48
CA ALA A 453 40.18 21.61 18.62
C ALA A 453 41.04 21.25 19.84
N ALA A 454 41.16 19.96 20.15
CA ALA A 454 42.02 19.48 21.24
C ALA A 454 43.50 19.81 20.97
N MET A 455 43.97 19.63 19.74
CA MET A 455 45.31 20.04 19.32
C MET A 455 45.51 21.54 19.50
N LEU A 456 44.56 22.37 19.04
CA LEU A 456 44.62 23.83 19.19
C LEU A 456 44.66 24.25 20.67
N VAL A 457 43.78 23.69 21.51
CA VAL A 457 43.75 23.96 22.95
C VAL A 457 45.08 23.57 23.59
N THR A 458 45.64 22.41 23.22
CA THR A 458 46.93 21.96 23.74
C THR A 458 48.05 22.91 23.33
N ILE A 459 48.05 23.38 22.08
CA ILE A 459 49.02 24.37 21.58
C ILE A 459 48.88 25.69 22.36
N VAL A 460 47.66 26.18 22.59
CA VAL A 460 47.41 27.41 23.36
C VAL A 460 47.85 27.25 24.82
N LEU A 461 47.57 26.11 25.45
CA LEU A 461 48.02 25.82 26.82
C LEU A 461 49.55 25.74 26.90
N LEU A 462 50.20 25.10 25.93
CA LEU A 462 51.67 25.05 25.85
C LEU A 462 52.27 26.45 25.65
N MET A 463 51.64 27.32 24.85
CA MET A 463 52.08 28.72 24.71
C MET A 463 51.85 29.55 25.97
N GLY A 464 50.74 29.31 26.69
CA GLY A 464 50.38 30.08 27.89
C GLY A 464 51.13 29.66 29.16
N PHE A 465 51.33 28.36 29.37
CA PHE A 465 51.99 27.82 30.57
C PHE A 465 53.48 27.49 30.34
N GLY A 466 53.92 27.35 29.08
CA GLY A 466 55.29 26.97 28.73
C GLY A 466 55.61 25.50 29.04
N LEU A 467 56.60 24.95 28.34
CA LEU A 467 57.21 23.68 28.75
C LEU A 467 58.10 23.93 29.98
N PRO A 468 58.14 23.01 30.98
CA PRO A 468 59.08 23.11 32.09
C PRO A 468 60.50 23.28 31.56
N LYS A 469 61.17 24.38 31.92
CA LYS A 469 62.53 24.70 31.46
C LYS A 469 63.61 23.85 32.14
N ASP A 470 63.26 23.12 33.19
CA ASP A 470 64.19 22.31 33.96
C ASP A 470 63.98 20.82 33.66
N SER A 471 64.84 20.26 32.82
CA SER A 471 65.04 18.82 32.76
C SER A 471 65.50 18.35 34.14
N PRO A 472 64.88 17.32 34.76
CA PRO A 472 65.44 16.74 35.97
C PRO A 472 66.85 16.24 35.64
N LYS A 473 67.88 16.76 36.31
CA LYS A 473 69.26 16.27 36.18
C LYS A 473 69.23 14.77 36.49
N GLN A 474 69.44 13.93 35.46
CA GLN A 474 69.69 12.51 35.67
C GLN A 474 70.99 12.38 36.47
N VAL A 475 70.87 12.11 37.77
CA VAL A 475 72.01 11.73 38.60
C VAL A 475 72.25 10.24 38.34
N ALA A 476 73.22 9.93 37.49
CA ALA A 476 73.73 8.58 37.35
C ALA A 476 74.60 8.24 38.58
N THR A 477 74.02 7.57 39.57
CA THR A 477 74.79 6.93 40.65
C THR A 477 75.37 5.62 40.12
N GLY A 478 76.59 5.69 39.60
CA GLY A 478 77.43 4.51 39.36
C GLY A 478 78.42 4.33 40.51
N THR A 479 78.40 3.18 41.18
CA THR A 479 79.46 2.75 42.09
C THR A 479 80.63 2.20 41.28
N VAL A 480 81.76 2.91 41.28
CA VAL A 480 83.03 2.46 40.66
C VAL A 480 83.88 1.75 41.73
N PRO A 481 84.29 0.48 41.55
CA PRO A 481 85.23 -0.20 42.43
C PRO A 481 86.63 0.46 42.40
N PRO A 482 87.36 0.51 43.52
CA PRO A 482 88.63 1.21 43.60
C PRO A 482 89.77 0.35 43.06
N ALA A 483 90.03 0.41 41.76
CA ALA A 483 91.34 0.09 41.22
C ALA A 483 91.58 0.89 39.93
N MET A 484 92.67 1.64 39.91
CA MET A 484 93.21 2.41 38.78
C MET A 484 92.64 3.82 38.60
N ALA A 485 92.88 4.67 39.59
CA ALA A 485 93.00 6.11 39.39
C ALA A 485 94.45 6.46 39.03
N ARG A 486 94.59 7.47 38.15
CA ARG A 486 95.79 8.21 37.67
C ARG A 486 96.31 7.73 36.32
N SER A 487 96.45 8.57 35.30
CA SER A 487 96.27 10.03 35.14
C SER A 487 96.44 10.30 33.62
N LEU A 488 95.93 11.31 32.93
CA LEU A 488 96.13 12.76 33.11
C LEU A 488 95.36 13.43 31.94
N SER A 489 94.42 14.32 32.29
CA SER A 489 94.33 15.71 31.79
C SER A 489 94.13 16.06 30.30
N ARG A 490 93.11 16.92 30.12
CA ARG A 490 93.02 18.07 29.19
C ARG A 490 93.36 17.82 27.71
N SER A 491 92.37 18.05 26.85
CA SER A 491 92.29 19.34 26.13
C SER A 491 91.04 19.39 25.26
N THR A 492 90.30 20.47 25.46
CA THR A 492 89.46 21.15 24.48
C THR A 492 90.04 21.06 23.06
N ARG A 493 89.22 20.69 22.07
CA ARG A 493 89.38 21.20 20.70
C ARG A 493 88.06 21.14 19.92
N LEU A 494 87.50 22.33 19.68
CA LEU A 494 86.61 22.64 18.57
C LEU A 494 87.29 22.33 17.24
N ILE A 495 86.57 21.78 16.25
CA ILE A 495 86.75 22.08 14.81
C ILE A 495 85.39 21.80 14.10
N PRO A 496 85.06 22.37 12.90
CA PRO A 496 84.40 23.67 12.74
C PRO A 496 83.16 23.64 11.80
N LYS A 497 82.40 24.74 11.76
CA LYS A 497 81.49 25.13 10.66
C LYS A 497 82.28 25.70 9.48
N THR A 498 81.81 25.49 8.23
CA THR A 498 81.63 26.48 7.13
C THR A 498 81.33 25.76 5.79
N PRO A 499 80.84 26.42 4.71
CA PRO A 499 79.74 27.40 4.56
C PRO A 499 78.85 27.07 3.31
N PRO A 500 77.91 27.94 2.85
CA PRO A 500 77.02 27.68 1.71
C PRO A 500 77.57 28.25 0.38
N GLY A 501 77.05 27.80 -0.77
CA GLY A 501 77.38 28.40 -2.06
C GLY A 501 76.80 27.68 -3.27
N THR A 502 75.80 28.30 -3.88
CA THR A 502 75.20 28.01 -5.18
C THR A 502 76.19 28.13 -6.34
N GLY A 503 76.01 27.30 -7.38
CA GLY A 503 76.66 27.48 -8.68
C GLY A 503 76.35 26.36 -9.68
N SER A 504 75.33 26.56 -10.52
CA SER A 504 75.19 25.94 -11.87
C SER A 504 76.44 26.25 -12.73
N PRO A 505 76.69 25.67 -13.94
CA PRO A 505 75.73 25.01 -14.85
C PRO A 505 76.25 23.77 -15.64
N ALA A 506 75.39 23.27 -16.54
CA ALA A 506 75.71 22.54 -17.78
C ALA A 506 76.28 21.10 -17.63
N SER A 507 75.99 20.12 -18.45
CA SER A 507 75.16 19.97 -19.65
C SER A 507 75.21 18.50 -20.06
N ALA A 508 74.10 18.04 -20.65
CA ALA A 508 74.06 17.12 -21.80
C ALA A 508 74.46 15.64 -21.66
N SER A 509 73.44 14.82 -21.98
CA SER A 509 73.51 13.66 -22.87
C SER A 509 74.08 12.37 -22.25
N ARG A 510 73.65 11.16 -22.63
CA ARG A 510 72.72 10.66 -23.65
C ARG A 510 72.66 9.13 -23.43
N ARG A 511 71.54 8.55 -23.87
CA ARG A 511 71.39 7.15 -24.39
C ARG A 511 71.51 6.03 -23.33
N HIS A 512 70.69 4.99 -23.35
CA HIS A 512 69.58 4.59 -24.23
C HIS A 512 68.59 3.78 -23.41
#